data_AF-A0A562LWI8-F1
#
_entry.id   AF-A0A562LWI8-F1
#
_cell.length_a   1.000
_cell.length_b   1.000
_cell.length_c   1.000
_cell.angle_alpha   90.00
_cell.angle_beta   90.00
_cell.angle_gamma   90.00
#
_symmetry.space_group_name_H-M   'P 1'
#
loop_
_entity.id
_entity.type
_entity.pdbx_description
1 polymer ?
#
loop_
_entity_poly.entity_id
_entity_poly.type
_entity_poly.pdbx_seq_one_letter_code
_entity_poly.pdbx_strand_id
1 'polypeptide(L)'
;MAPASGRNSAAEILCYSLAVGDGQNATIRLESGHNVAISIPDIGDARDGFEFVTRRGTYELHVFQLFPGGTTEPFRISVKVAD
;
A
#
# COMPACT_ATOMS: atom_id res chain seq x y z
N MET A 1 -10.76 -7.93 6.72
CA MET A 1 -10.42 -6.59 6.19
C MET A 1 -9.86 -5.81 7.35
N ALA A 2 -8.56 -5.53 7.38
CA ALA A 2 -7.96 -4.73 8.44
C ALA A 2 -7.77 -3.31 7.88
N PRO A 3 -8.48 -2.29 8.41
CA PRO A 3 -8.23 -0.91 8.02
C PRO A 3 -6.92 -0.42 8.65
N ALA A 4 -6.09 0.26 7.87
CA ALA A 4 -4.94 1.01 8.37
C ALA A 4 -5.07 2.48 7.96
N SER A 5 -4.73 3.39 8.88
CA SER A 5 -4.71 4.84 8.65
C SER A 5 -3.34 5.42 9.02
N GLY A 6 -2.89 6.42 8.28
CA GLY A 6 -1.60 7.08 8.47
C GLY A 6 -1.62 8.53 7.97
N ARG A 7 -0.57 9.29 8.28
CA ARG A 7 -0.33 10.65 7.77
C ARG A 7 1.06 10.67 7.18
N ASN A 8 1.21 11.10 5.92
CA ASN A 8 2.51 11.14 5.28
C ASN A 8 3.05 12.56 5.17
N SER A 9 4.21 12.84 5.78
CA SER A 9 4.93 14.09 5.55
C SER A 9 5.54 14.10 4.13
N ALA A 10 5.77 15.28 3.53
CA ALA A 10 6.07 15.49 2.12
C ALA A 10 7.23 14.64 1.52
N ALA A 11 8.11 14.10 2.36
CA ALA A 11 9.29 13.34 1.95
C ALA A 11 9.37 11.94 2.58
N GLU A 12 8.33 11.49 3.28
CA GLU A 12 8.36 10.24 4.02
C GLU A 12 7.70 9.10 3.21
N ILE A 13 8.25 7.90 3.36
CA ILE A 13 7.66 6.66 2.84
C ILE A 13 7.18 5.89 4.06
N LEU A 14 5.88 5.61 4.11
CA LEU A 14 5.31 4.77 5.16
C LEU A 14 5.38 3.31 4.71
N CYS A 15 6.12 2.50 5.43
CA CYS A 15 6.29 1.07 5.14
C CYS A 15 5.37 0.24 6.04
N TYR A 16 4.48 -0.55 5.43
CA TYR A 16 3.63 -1.53 6.12
C TYR A 16 4.01 -2.95 5.71
N SER A 17 4.01 -3.89 6.65
CA SER A 17 4.31 -5.29 6.38
C SER A 17 3.03 -6.14 6.33
N LEU A 18 2.93 -7.00 5.31
CA LEU A 18 1.82 -7.92 5.10
C LEU A 18 2.35 -9.36 5.04
N ALA A 19 2.16 -10.12 6.12
CA ALA A 19 2.49 -11.53 6.18
C ALA A 19 1.34 -12.38 5.60
N VAL A 20 1.67 -13.29 4.68
CA VAL A 20 0.70 -14.08 3.92
C VAL A 20 1.17 -15.52 3.67
N GLY A 21 0.21 -16.39 3.39
CA GLY A 21 0.42 -17.74 2.88
C GLY A 21 0.75 -17.77 1.39
N ASP A 22 0.94 -18.98 0.88
CA ASP A 22 1.14 -19.23 -0.55
C ASP A 22 -0.20 -19.42 -1.25
N GLY A 23 -0.36 -18.83 -2.44
CA GLY A 23 -1.55 -19.04 -3.28
C GLY A 23 -2.78 -18.20 -2.93
N GLN A 24 -2.69 -17.26 -1.98
CA GLN A 24 -3.84 -16.42 -1.60
C GLN A 24 -4.00 -15.26 -2.58
N ASN A 25 -5.23 -14.81 -2.80
CA ASN A 25 -5.51 -13.59 -3.57
C ASN A 25 -5.43 -12.37 -2.66
N ALA A 26 -4.40 -11.54 -2.85
CA ALA A 26 -4.23 -10.27 -2.17
C ALA A 26 -4.81 -9.13 -3.01
N THR A 27 -5.57 -8.24 -2.36
CA THR A 27 -6.06 -6.98 -2.93
C THR A 27 -5.68 -5.84 -2.00
N ILE A 28 -4.95 -4.86 -2.53
CA ILE A 28 -4.56 -3.63 -1.83
C ILE A 28 -5.07 -2.44 -2.64
N ARG A 29 -5.73 -1.48 -1.98
CA ARG A 29 -6.26 -0.28 -2.65
C ARG A 29 -6.10 0.97 -1.80
N LEU A 30 -5.83 2.08 -2.48
CA LEU A 30 -5.97 3.43 -1.98
C LEU A 30 -7.44 3.83 -2.09
N GLU A 31 -8.11 3.94 -0.95
CA GLU A 31 -9.53 4.31 -0.86
C GLU A 31 -9.72 5.85 -0.90
N SER A 32 -8.69 6.59 -0.51
CA SER A 32 -8.66 8.06 -0.57
C SER A 32 -7.23 8.58 -0.49
N GLY A 33 -6.96 9.71 -1.15
CA GLY A 33 -5.66 10.39 -1.19
C GLY A 33 -5.37 10.83 -2.63
N HIS A 34 -5.08 12.12 -2.85
CA HIS A 34 -4.97 12.66 -4.22
C HIS A 34 -3.54 12.61 -4.76
N ASN A 35 -2.56 12.85 -3.91
CA ASN A 35 -1.15 12.85 -4.24
C ASN A 35 -0.46 11.73 -3.47
N VAL A 36 -1.03 10.53 -3.48
CA VAL A 36 -0.53 9.37 -2.74
C VAL A 36 -0.55 8.16 -3.65
N ALA A 37 0.50 7.34 -3.57
CA ALA A 37 0.60 6.10 -4.32
C ALA A 37 1.16 4.98 -3.43
N ILE A 38 0.96 3.74 -3.91
CA ILE A 38 1.43 2.52 -3.28
C ILE A 38 2.46 1.85 -4.18
N SER A 39 3.55 1.35 -3.59
CA SER A 39 4.51 0.45 -4.24
C SER A 39 4.68 -0.81 -3.42
N ILE A 40 4.86 -1.93 -4.10
CA ILE A 40 5.13 -3.24 -3.50
C ILE A 40 6.35 -3.79 -4.22
N PRO A 41 7.52 -3.90 -3.54
CA PRO A 41 8.73 -4.47 -4.14
C PRO A 41 8.43 -5.80 -4.82
N ASP A 42 9.02 -5.99 -6.01
CA ASP A 42 8.86 -7.17 -6.88
C ASP A 42 7.44 -7.42 -7.44
N ILE A 43 6.45 -6.59 -7.11
CA ILE A 43 5.07 -6.69 -7.63
C ILE A 43 4.72 -5.49 -8.53
N GLY A 44 5.10 -4.28 -8.12
CA GLY A 44 4.97 -3.08 -8.95
C GLY A 44 5.05 -1.79 -8.17
N ASP A 45 5.06 -0.67 -8.89
CA ASP A 45 5.45 0.64 -8.36
C ASP A 45 4.43 1.73 -8.71
N ALA A 46 4.21 2.65 -7.77
CA ALA A 46 3.46 3.90 -7.90
C ALA A 46 2.04 3.74 -8.47
N ARG A 47 1.19 2.94 -7.81
CA ARG A 47 -0.20 2.68 -8.23
C ARG A 47 -1.19 2.91 -7.09
N ASP A 48 -2.45 3.13 -7.45
CA ASP A 48 -3.56 3.22 -6.49
C ASP A 48 -3.97 1.85 -5.93
N GLY A 49 -3.52 0.76 -6.53
CA GLY A 49 -3.85 -0.57 -6.03
C GLY A 49 -3.16 -1.72 -6.76
N PHE A 50 -3.23 -2.88 -6.12
CA PHE A 50 -2.65 -4.13 -6.57
C PHE A 50 -3.63 -5.29 -6.34
N GLU A 51 -3.62 -6.23 -7.27
CA GLU A 51 -4.28 -7.52 -7.14
C GLU A 51 -3.31 -8.59 -7.65
N PHE A 52 -2.95 -9.55 -6.80
CA PHE A 52 -1.97 -10.58 -7.13
C PHE A 52 -2.13 -11.84 -6.27
N VAL A 53 -1.62 -12.96 -6.79
CA VAL A 53 -1.49 -14.22 -6.06
C VAL A 53 -0.22 -14.18 -5.21
N THR A 54 -0.35 -14.40 -3.90
CA THR A 54 0.76 -14.33 -2.96
C THR A 54 1.66 -15.54 -3.06
N ARG A 55 2.94 -15.32 -2.78
CA ARG A 55 3.87 -16.37 -2.33
C ARG A 55 3.99 -16.29 -0.82
N ARG A 56 4.18 -17.43 -0.15
CA ARG A 56 4.40 -17.44 1.29
C ARG A 56 5.56 -16.52 1.67
N GLY A 57 5.31 -15.60 2.58
CA GLY A 57 6.32 -14.65 3.04
C GLY A 57 5.71 -13.37 3.57
N THR A 58 6.52 -12.31 3.56
CA THR A 58 6.12 -10.97 3.98
C THR A 58 6.33 -10.01 2.81
N TYR A 59 5.29 -9.29 2.43
CA TYR A 59 5.35 -8.20 1.48
C TYR A 59 5.48 -6.87 2.20
N GLU A 60 6.25 -5.95 1.63
CA GLU A 60 6.32 -4.55 2.07
C GLU A 60 5.43 -3.68 1.17
N LEU A 61 4.63 -2.84 1.79
CA LEU A 61 3.74 -1.88 1.15
C LEU A 61 4.32 -0.50 1.45
N HIS A 62 4.83 0.18 0.43
CA HIS A 62 5.35 1.53 0.54
C HIS A 62 4.25 2.51 0.14
N VAL A 63 3.81 3.37 1.06
CA VAL A 63 2.84 4.44 0.79
C VAL A 63 3.52 5.78 0.88
N PHE A 64 3.46 6.57 -0.19
CA PHE A 64 4.23 7.81 -0.32
C PHE A 64 3.49 8.86 -1.15
N GLN A 65 3.94 10.12 -1.08
CA GLN A 65 3.42 11.17 -1.95
C GLN A 65 4.04 11.09 -3.35
N LEU A 66 3.23 11.16 -4.40
CA LEU A 66 3.70 10.99 -5.78
C LEU A 66 4.54 12.18 -6.27
N PHE A 67 4.12 13.39 -5.89
CA PHE A 67 4.81 14.65 -6.16
C PHE A 67 5.12 15.38 -4.85
N PRO A 68 6.17 16.23 -4.80
CA PRO A 68 6.42 17.06 -3.63
C PRO A 68 5.23 17.98 -3.34
N GLY A 69 4.48 17.71 -2.28
CA GLY A 69 3.48 18.62 -1.73
C GLY A 69 4.05 19.27 -0.48
N GLY A 70 4.05 20.59 -0.35
CA GLY A 70 4.56 21.29 0.85
C GLY A 70 3.78 20.98 2.14
N THR A 71 2.86 20.02 2.11
CA THR A 71 1.92 19.65 3.17
C THR A 71 1.81 18.14 3.30
N THR A 72 1.37 17.69 4.48
CA THR A 72 1.01 16.29 4.71
C THR A 72 -0.25 15.92 3.95
N GLU A 73 -0.22 14.83 3.19
CA GLU A 73 -1.38 14.30 2.47
C GLU A 73 -2.07 13.20 3.29
N PRO A 74 -3.35 13.37 3.64
CA PRO A 74 -4.12 12.31 4.30
C PRO A 74 -4.51 11.23 3.29
N PHE A 75 -4.48 9.97 3.73
CA PHE A 75 -4.89 8.85 2.90
C PHE A 75 -5.58 7.74 3.70
N ARG A 76 -6.20 6.82 2.96
CA ARG A 76 -6.76 5.57 3.51
C ARG A 76 -6.44 4.44 2.56
N ILE A 77 -5.94 3.34 3.09
CA ILE A 77 -5.74 2.09 2.34
C ILE A 77 -6.65 0.98 2.88
N SER A 78 -7.05 0.07 1.99
CA SER A 78 -7.67 -1.20 2.34
C SER A 78 -6.76 -2.36 1.94
N VAL A 79 -6.71 -3.38 2.79
CA VAL A 79 -5.98 -4.62 2.54
C VAL A 79 -6.93 -5.80 2.77
N LYS A 80 -7.02 -6.68 1.77
CA LYS A 80 -7.78 -7.92 1.81
C LYS A 80 -6.91 -9.06 1.31
N VAL A 81 -6.92 -10.18 2.03
CA VAL A 81 -6.33 -11.45 1.62
C VAL A 81 -7.42 -12.51 1.73
N ALA A 82 -7.58 -13.31 0.69
CA ALA A 82 -8.55 -14.40 0.62
C ALA A 82 -7.90 -15.67 0.06
N ASP A 83 -8.34 -16.83 0.52
CA ASP A 83 -7.91 -18.14 0.02
C ASP A 83 -8.58 -18.50 -1.31
#